data_AF-A0A8T2FBF6-F1
#
_entry.id   AF-A0A8T2FBF6-F1
#
_cell.length_a   1.000
_cell.length_b   1.000
_cell.length_c   1.000
_cell.angle_alpha   90.00
_cell.angle_beta   90.00
_cell.angle_gamma   90.00
#
_symmetry.space_group_name_H-M   'P 1'
#
loop_
_entity.id
_entity.type
_entity.pdbx_description
1 polymer ?
#
loop_
_entity_poly.entity_id
_entity_poly.type
_entity_poly.pdbx_seq_one_letter_code
_entity_poly.pdbx_strand_id
1 'polypeptide(L)'
;MTFTVGYVTHWNMVSPSFMYVISNKTIKKLSVTCLNYRYYGTVPRNISFDTPNVVDFNYSDYLRRESPQCHLDSLAKATLDLHFFEDDKRADVTDLISGLHNVKTLHLTSSTVEVISTTSVIKMLSIMKCQGYPSEMKHIRYLLVNMECLEVVKVYVAAEMDDTKKMQLTEDLLKFPAASSKLKIQVM
;
A
#
# COMPACT_ATOMS: atom_id res chain seq x y z
N MET A 1 12.96 4.90 -12.71
CA MET A 1 12.18 4.96 -13.96
C MET A 1 10.72 4.99 -13.57
N THR A 2 9.94 5.93 -14.09
CA THR A 2 8.50 6.02 -13.80
C THR A 2 7.76 5.39 -14.96
N PHE A 3 6.97 4.35 -14.70
CA PHE A 3 6.12 3.72 -15.70
C PHE A 3 4.68 4.13 -15.42
N THR A 4 4.08 4.83 -16.36
CA THR A 4 2.64 5.08 -16.36
C THR A 4 1.99 4.06 -17.28
N VAL A 5 1.19 3.15 -16.74
CA VAL A 5 0.39 2.22 -17.56
C VAL A 5 -0.92 2.94 -17.91
N GLY A 6 -0.89 3.74 -18.98
CA GLY A 6 -2.06 4.37 -19.60
C GLY A 6 -2.55 3.55 -20.79
N TYR A 7 -3.87 3.37 -20.94
CA TYR A 7 -4.42 2.66 -22.10
C TYR A 7 -4.39 3.50 -23.37
N VAL A 8 -3.98 2.87 -24.47
CA VAL A 8 -4.22 3.32 -25.85
C VAL A 8 -5.64 2.91 -26.22
N THR A 9 -6.48 3.89 -26.57
CA THR A 9 -7.85 3.69 -27.03
C THR A 9 -7.83 3.13 -28.45
N HIS A 10 -8.27 1.88 -28.59
CA HIS A 10 -8.80 1.20 -29.79
C HIS A 10 -8.14 -0.15 -30.03
N TRP A 11 -8.70 -1.19 -29.41
CA TRP A 11 -8.81 -2.50 -30.06
C TRP A 11 -10.14 -3.14 -29.65
N ASN A 12 -10.94 -3.50 -30.65
CA ASN A 12 -11.95 -4.54 -30.51
C ASN A 12 -11.18 -5.86 -30.37
N MET A 13 -11.19 -6.55 -29.23
CA MET A 13 -10.72 -7.94 -29.20
C MET A 13 -11.10 -8.75 -27.97
N VAL A 14 -11.47 -9.98 -28.29
CA VAL A 14 -11.73 -11.14 -27.43
C VAL A 14 -10.39 -11.74 -27.00
N SER A 15 -10.04 -11.71 -25.70
CA SER A 15 -9.28 -12.78 -24.99
C SER A 15 -9.08 -12.44 -23.49
N PRO A 16 -9.24 -13.37 -22.53
CA PRO A 16 -9.29 -13.05 -21.10
C PRO A 16 -7.93 -13.00 -20.36
N SER A 17 -6.78 -13.11 -21.03
CA SER A 17 -5.53 -13.52 -20.37
C SER A 17 -4.29 -12.76 -20.83
N PHE A 18 -4.21 -11.45 -20.61
CA PHE A 18 -2.96 -10.70 -20.80
C PHE A 18 -2.32 -10.36 -19.44
N MET A 19 -1.19 -11.01 -19.14
CA MET A 19 -0.31 -10.66 -18.02
C MET A 19 0.66 -9.55 -18.45
N TYR A 20 0.74 -8.47 -17.69
CA TYR A 20 1.68 -7.38 -17.93
C TYR A 20 2.94 -7.57 -17.11
N VAL A 21 4.05 -7.90 -17.76
CA VAL A 21 5.35 -8.09 -17.10
C VAL A 21 6.18 -6.81 -17.19
N ILE A 22 6.54 -6.25 -16.04
CA ILE A 22 7.53 -5.17 -15.95
C ILE A 22 8.82 -5.81 -15.44
N SER A 23 9.79 -6.03 -16.33
CA SER A 23 11.08 -6.64 -16.01
C SER A 23 12.23 -5.69 -16.30
N ASN A 24 13.12 -5.50 -15.32
CA ASN A 24 14.32 -4.69 -15.46
C ASN A 24 15.32 -4.97 -14.32
N LYS A 25 16.54 -5.37 -14.68
CA LYS A 25 17.57 -5.79 -13.72
C LYS A 25 18.49 -4.65 -13.26
N THR A 26 18.43 -3.47 -13.84
CA THR A 26 19.39 -2.39 -13.55
C THR A 26 18.79 -1.25 -12.74
N ILE A 27 17.47 -1.06 -12.80
CA ILE A 27 16.81 0.02 -12.07
C ILE A 27 16.85 -0.21 -10.56
N LYS A 28 17.00 0.90 -9.82
CA LYS A 28 16.95 0.94 -8.36
C LYS A 28 15.64 1.50 -7.81
N LYS A 29 14.90 2.24 -8.64
CA LYS A 29 13.62 2.85 -8.28
C LYS A 29 12.56 2.56 -9.34
N LEU A 30 11.42 2.04 -8.90
CA LEU A 30 10.28 1.72 -9.73
C LEU A 30 9.05 2.43 -9.17
N SER A 31 8.38 3.21 -10.02
CA SER A 31 7.08 3.81 -9.69
C SER A 31 6.08 3.40 -10.75
N VAL A 32 4.95 2.85 -10.32
CA VAL A 32 3.88 2.32 -11.18
C VAL A 32 2.55 2.84 -10.66
N THR A 33 1.81 3.52 -11.54
CA THR A 33 0.48 4.04 -11.24
C THR A 33 -0.50 3.52 -12.26
N CYS A 34 -1.52 2.82 -11.77
CA CYS A 34 -2.60 2.26 -12.55
C CYS A 34 -3.80 3.23 -12.52
N LEU A 35 -4.04 3.91 -13.64
CA LEU A 35 -5.17 4.83 -13.80
C LEU A 35 -6.38 4.04 -14.31
N ASN A 36 -7.23 3.54 -13.42
CA ASN A 36 -8.46 2.86 -13.84
C ASN A 36 -9.69 3.75 -13.61
N TYR A 37 -10.13 4.40 -14.67
CA TYR A 37 -11.40 5.15 -14.68
C TYR A 37 -12.57 4.16 -14.83
N ARG A 38 -13.63 4.42 -14.06
CA ARG A 38 -14.86 3.64 -13.81
C ARG A 38 -15.67 3.11 -15.02
N TYR A 39 -15.17 3.15 -16.26
CA TYR A 39 -16.07 3.15 -17.42
C TYR A 39 -16.13 1.93 -18.35
N TYR A 40 -15.27 0.92 -18.24
CA TYR A 40 -15.44 -0.29 -19.08
C TYR A 40 -15.12 -1.56 -18.32
N GLY A 41 -16.02 -2.53 -18.44
CA GLY A 41 -15.94 -3.82 -17.77
C GLY A 41 -14.73 -4.68 -18.20
N THR A 42 -14.51 -5.68 -17.36
CA THR A 42 -14.11 -7.05 -17.75
C THR A 42 -12.67 -7.34 -18.21
N VAL A 43 -11.64 -6.85 -17.54
CA VAL A 43 -10.39 -7.66 -17.44
C VAL A 43 -9.70 -7.46 -16.08
N PRO A 44 -9.46 -8.53 -15.30
CA PRO A 44 -8.46 -8.50 -14.24
C PRO A 44 -7.10 -8.15 -14.86
N ARG A 45 -6.42 -7.13 -14.32
CA ARG A 45 -5.08 -6.77 -14.79
C ARG A 45 -4.08 -7.55 -13.95
N ASN A 46 -3.61 -8.68 -14.46
CA ASN A 46 -2.55 -9.44 -13.79
C ASN A 46 -1.22 -8.77 -14.16
N ILE A 47 -0.62 -8.05 -13.21
CA ILE A 47 0.70 -7.43 -13.37
C ILE A 47 1.73 -8.30 -12.62
N SER A 48 2.92 -8.47 -13.20
CA SER A 48 4.06 -9.06 -12.52
C SER A 48 5.28 -8.15 -12.60
N PHE A 49 5.97 -7.95 -11.49
CA PHE A 49 7.22 -7.22 -11.41
C PHE A 49 8.39 -8.19 -11.28
N ASP A 50 9.28 -8.20 -12.28
CA ASP A 50 10.55 -8.94 -12.27
C ASP A 50 11.71 -7.93 -12.26
N THR A 51 11.87 -7.27 -11.11
CA THR A 51 12.84 -6.20 -10.93
C THR A 51 13.61 -6.39 -9.62
N PRO A 52 14.42 -7.47 -9.49
CA PRO A 52 14.98 -7.91 -8.20
C PRO A 52 15.94 -6.91 -7.55
N ASN A 53 16.48 -5.97 -8.34
CA ASN A 53 17.45 -4.97 -7.90
C ASN A 53 16.83 -3.64 -7.44
N VAL A 54 15.50 -3.51 -7.46
CA VAL A 54 14.78 -2.33 -6.97
C VAL A 54 14.88 -2.26 -5.45
N VAL A 55 15.22 -1.08 -4.94
CA VAL A 55 15.33 -0.79 -3.50
C VAL A 55 14.24 0.15 -2.99
N ASP A 56 13.59 0.88 -3.90
CA ASP A 56 12.50 1.85 -3.63
C ASP A 56 11.37 1.63 -4.65
N PHE A 57 10.22 1.19 -4.16
CA PHE A 57 9.05 0.84 -4.96
C PHE A 57 7.85 1.71 -4.60
N ASN A 58 7.20 2.30 -5.60
CA ASN A 58 5.95 3.04 -5.43
C ASN A 58 4.87 2.41 -6.32
N TYR A 59 3.78 1.98 -5.72
CA TYR A 59 2.68 1.33 -6.44
C TYR A 59 1.34 1.92 -6.02
N SER A 60 0.57 2.34 -7.02
CA SER A 60 -0.77 2.90 -6.84
C SER A 60 -1.76 2.22 -7.77
N ASP A 61 -2.87 1.70 -7.23
CA ASP A 61 -3.89 0.99 -8.00
C ASP A 61 -5.25 0.95 -7.30
N TYR A 62 -6.28 0.64 -8.07
CA TYR A 62 -7.62 0.29 -7.60
C TYR A 62 -7.80 -1.24 -7.66
N LEU A 63 -7.61 -1.92 -6.54
CA LEU A 63 -7.65 -3.37 -6.46
C LEU A 63 -9.08 -3.91 -6.53
N ARG A 64 -9.26 -4.99 -7.31
CA ARG A 64 -10.52 -5.74 -7.44
C ARG A 64 -10.40 -7.16 -6.90
N ARG A 65 -9.60 -8.02 -7.55
CA ARG A 65 -9.51 -9.45 -7.22
C ARG A 65 -8.12 -9.92 -6.82
N GLU A 66 -7.11 -9.60 -7.62
CA GLU A 66 -5.74 -10.10 -7.44
C GLU A 66 -4.76 -8.92 -7.43
N SER A 67 -3.80 -8.98 -6.52
CA SER A 67 -2.67 -8.06 -6.47
C SER A 67 -1.55 -8.46 -7.44
N PRO A 68 -0.64 -7.56 -7.78
CA PRO A 68 0.48 -7.90 -8.63
C PRO A 68 1.42 -8.92 -7.99
N GLN A 69 1.99 -9.76 -8.84
CA GLN A 69 3.09 -10.65 -8.46
C GLN A 69 4.39 -9.88 -8.37
N CYS A 70 5.16 -10.11 -7.32
CA CYS A 70 6.33 -9.31 -6.99
C CYS A 70 7.59 -10.16 -6.80
N HIS A 71 8.56 -10.02 -7.71
CA HIS A 71 9.94 -10.46 -7.51
C HIS A 71 10.83 -9.23 -7.26
N LEU A 72 10.92 -8.84 -5.99
CA LEU A 72 11.55 -7.59 -5.51
C LEU A 72 12.57 -7.85 -4.38
N ASP A 73 13.54 -8.73 -4.62
CA ASP A 73 14.47 -9.25 -3.58
C ASP A 73 15.25 -8.16 -2.81
N SER A 74 15.63 -7.06 -3.47
CA SER A 74 16.44 -6.00 -2.86
C SER A 74 15.62 -4.89 -2.17
N LEU A 75 14.29 -5.06 -2.07
CA LEU A 75 13.41 -3.97 -1.69
C LEU A 75 13.59 -3.56 -0.23
N ALA A 76 13.98 -2.31 0.00
CA ALA A 76 14.17 -1.75 1.34
C ALA A 76 13.03 -0.81 1.75
N LYS A 77 12.44 -0.13 0.77
CA LYS A 77 11.36 0.85 0.96
C LYS A 77 10.24 0.62 -0.04
N ALA A 78 9.00 0.65 0.45
CA ALA A 78 7.81 0.60 -0.39
C ALA A 78 6.83 1.74 -0.04
N THR A 79 6.17 2.27 -1.05
CA THR A 79 5.04 3.18 -0.93
C THR A 79 3.86 2.56 -1.67
N LEU A 80 2.76 2.31 -0.95
CA LEU A 80 1.56 1.72 -1.51
C LEU A 80 0.37 2.68 -1.36
N ASP A 81 -0.32 2.89 -2.47
CA ASP A 81 -1.53 3.69 -2.55
C ASP A 81 -2.64 2.87 -3.24
N LEU A 82 -3.27 2.01 -2.45
CA LEU A 82 -4.27 1.05 -2.90
C LEU A 82 -5.67 1.50 -2.49
N HIS A 83 -6.58 1.47 -3.44
CA HIS A 83 -7.99 1.70 -3.21
C HIS A 83 -8.78 0.41 -3.46
N PHE A 84 -9.68 0.08 -2.54
CA PHE A 84 -10.55 -1.10 -2.64
C PHE A 84 -11.97 -0.66 -3.02
N PHE A 85 -12.62 -1.41 -3.90
CA PHE A 85 -14.03 -1.20 -4.21
C PHE A 85 -14.90 -1.82 -3.11
N GLU A 86 -15.89 -1.09 -2.60
CA GLU A 86 -16.72 -1.48 -1.44
C GLU A 86 -17.45 -2.83 -1.60
N ASP A 87 -17.71 -3.24 -2.85
CA ASP A 87 -18.38 -4.50 -3.18
C ASP A 87 -17.43 -5.72 -3.18
N ASP A 88 -16.11 -5.51 -3.16
CA ASP A 88 -15.08 -6.55 -3.35
C ASP A 88 -14.22 -6.69 -2.07
N LYS A 89 -14.85 -7.16 -0.98
CA LYS A 89 -14.23 -7.32 0.37
C LYS A 89 -13.11 -8.39 0.45
N ARG A 90 -12.54 -8.81 -0.67
CA ARG A 90 -11.63 -9.96 -0.79
C ARG A 90 -10.54 -9.78 -1.85
N ALA A 91 -10.06 -8.56 -2.10
CA ALA A 91 -8.87 -8.41 -2.92
C ALA A 91 -7.71 -9.20 -2.28
N ASP A 92 -7.24 -10.23 -2.98
CA ASP A 92 -6.12 -11.06 -2.51
C ASP A 92 -4.82 -10.30 -2.78
N VAL A 93 -4.14 -9.92 -1.70
CA VAL A 93 -2.87 -9.20 -1.73
C VAL A 93 -1.66 -10.04 -1.39
N THR A 94 -1.84 -11.35 -1.22
CA THR A 94 -0.80 -12.24 -0.71
C THR A 94 0.50 -12.13 -1.52
N ASP A 95 0.37 -12.05 -2.84
CA ASP A 95 1.49 -11.90 -3.77
C ASP A 95 2.20 -10.55 -3.61
N LEU A 96 1.46 -9.45 -3.49
CA LEU A 96 2.04 -8.14 -3.20
C LEU A 96 2.77 -8.16 -1.87
N ILE A 97 2.16 -8.71 -0.82
CA ILE A 97 2.75 -8.79 0.53
C ILE A 97 4.02 -9.63 0.55
N SER A 98 4.03 -10.79 -0.10
CA SER A 98 5.21 -11.66 -0.16
C SER A 98 6.39 -10.99 -0.85
N GLY A 99 6.12 -10.14 -1.85
CA GLY A 99 7.12 -9.28 -2.49
C GLY A 99 7.76 -8.23 -1.56
N LEU A 100 7.12 -7.88 -0.44
CA LEU A 100 7.60 -6.87 0.50
C LEU A 100 8.40 -7.46 1.67
N HIS A 101 8.78 -8.74 1.63
CA HIS A 101 9.39 -9.45 2.76
C HIS A 101 10.71 -8.83 3.29
N ASN A 102 11.45 -8.07 2.46
CA ASN A 102 12.69 -7.39 2.89
C ASN A 102 12.50 -5.90 3.23
N VAL A 103 11.27 -5.39 3.17
CA VAL A 103 10.96 -3.98 3.38
C VAL A 103 11.13 -3.61 4.85
N LYS A 104 11.93 -2.56 5.09
CA LYS A 104 12.12 -1.97 6.42
C LYS A 104 11.21 -0.77 6.64
N THR A 105 10.92 -0.04 5.56
CA THR A 105 10.13 1.19 5.57
C THR A 105 8.95 1.07 4.61
N LEU A 106 7.74 1.10 5.16
CA LEU A 106 6.51 1.04 4.38
C LEU A 106 5.72 2.34 4.55
N HIS A 107 5.36 2.97 3.43
CA HIS A 107 4.46 4.10 3.39
C HIS A 107 3.11 3.65 2.84
N LEU A 108 2.03 3.93 3.58
CA LEU A 108 0.66 3.61 3.20
C LEU A 108 -0.15 4.89 3.11
N THR A 109 -0.98 5.01 2.09
CA THR A 109 -2.11 5.94 2.13
C THR A 109 -3.25 5.35 2.94
N SER A 110 -4.13 6.19 3.47
CA SER A 110 -5.14 5.79 4.44
C SER A 110 -6.16 4.74 3.95
N SER A 111 -6.27 4.58 2.63
CA SER A 111 -7.10 3.55 1.97
C SER A 111 -6.50 2.14 1.99
N THR A 112 -5.19 2.01 2.30
CA THR A 112 -4.42 0.76 2.13
C THR A 112 -4.26 -0.04 3.45
N VAL A 113 -4.77 0.49 4.55
CA VAL A 113 -4.38 0.08 5.92
C VAL A 113 -4.98 -1.28 6.34
N GLU A 114 -6.10 -1.73 5.73
CA GLU A 114 -6.75 -3.01 6.09
C GLU A 114 -5.91 -4.25 5.73
N VAL A 115 -4.91 -4.11 4.87
CA VAL A 115 -4.47 -5.21 4.00
C VAL A 115 -3.05 -5.72 4.32
N ILE A 116 -2.29 -5.01 5.17
CA ILE A 116 -0.85 -5.26 5.39
C ILE A 116 -0.53 -5.76 6.81
N SER A 117 -1.55 -6.03 7.63
CA SER A 117 -1.40 -6.49 9.02
C SER A 117 -0.61 -7.79 9.18
N THR A 118 -0.42 -8.56 8.10
CA THR A 118 0.28 -9.86 8.09
C THR A 118 1.80 -9.74 8.02
N THR A 119 2.36 -8.54 7.82
CA THR A 119 3.81 -8.34 7.65
C THR A 119 4.54 -8.12 8.98
N SER A 120 4.78 -9.20 9.73
CA SER A 120 5.42 -9.12 11.05
C SER A 120 6.88 -8.63 11.03
N VAL A 121 7.50 -8.41 9.87
CA VAL A 121 8.91 -7.97 9.73
C VAL A 121 9.10 -6.45 9.65
N ILE A 122 8.01 -5.69 9.45
CA ILE A 122 8.11 -4.24 9.23
C ILE A 122 8.37 -3.53 10.56
N LYS A 123 9.45 -2.74 10.59
CA LYS A 123 9.85 -1.95 11.75
C LYS A 123 9.40 -0.50 11.71
N MET A 124 9.29 0.08 10.51
CA MET A 124 8.88 1.47 10.33
C MET A 124 7.70 1.56 9.35
N LEU A 125 6.58 2.07 9.86
CA LEU A 125 5.37 2.34 9.10
C LEU A 125 5.11 3.84 9.04
N SER A 126 4.73 4.34 7.87
CA SER A 126 4.32 5.73 7.66
C SER A 126 2.93 5.75 7.04
N ILE A 127 1.99 6.41 7.71
CA ILE A 127 0.60 6.57 7.28
C ILE A 127 0.46 7.99 6.76
N MET A 128 0.20 8.12 5.48
CA MET A 128 0.19 9.39 4.77
C MET A 128 -1.22 9.96 4.67
N LYS A 129 -1.36 11.27 4.88
CA LYS A 129 -2.61 12.04 4.71
C LYS A 129 -3.78 11.55 5.58
N CYS A 130 -3.50 11.19 6.83
CA CYS A 130 -4.53 10.77 7.78
C CYS A 130 -5.49 11.94 8.08
N GLN A 131 -6.80 11.70 7.92
CA GLN A 131 -7.86 12.67 8.22
C GLN A 131 -8.56 12.39 9.55
N GLY A 132 -8.23 11.28 10.21
CA GLY A 132 -8.77 10.89 11.51
C GLY A 132 -10.18 10.29 11.40
N TYR A 133 -10.54 9.79 10.21
CA TYR A 133 -11.84 9.14 10.05
C TYR A 133 -11.92 7.86 10.90
N PRO A 134 -13.10 7.49 11.42
CA PRO A 134 -13.27 6.27 12.21
C PRO A 134 -12.79 5.00 11.50
N SER A 135 -12.93 4.93 10.18
CA SER A 135 -12.39 3.84 9.35
C SER A 135 -10.87 3.78 9.40
N GLU A 136 -10.20 4.91 9.15
CA GLU A 136 -8.72 5.01 9.24
C GLU A 136 -8.24 4.59 10.64
N MET A 137 -8.87 5.13 11.68
CA MET A 137 -8.52 4.83 13.07
C MET A 137 -8.69 3.35 13.42
N LYS A 138 -9.77 2.72 12.94
CA LYS A 138 -9.99 1.28 13.10
C LYS A 138 -8.87 0.46 12.45
N HIS A 139 -8.44 0.85 11.24
CA HIS A 139 -7.37 0.15 10.53
C HIS A 139 -6.01 0.36 11.20
N ILE A 140 -5.72 1.59 11.65
CA ILE A 140 -4.49 1.89 12.38
C ILE A 140 -4.42 1.03 13.64
N ARG A 141 -5.49 1.01 14.45
CA ARG A 141 -5.57 0.14 15.62
C ARG A 141 -5.32 -1.32 15.28
N TYR A 142 -5.92 -1.80 14.20
CA TYR A 142 -5.73 -3.18 13.76
C TYR A 142 -4.25 -3.46 13.41
N LEU A 143 -3.55 -2.57 12.70
CA LEU A 143 -2.11 -2.73 12.46
C LEU A 143 -1.29 -2.77 13.74
N LEU A 144 -1.54 -1.85 14.68
CA LEU A 144 -0.79 -1.79 15.93
C LEU A 144 -0.92 -3.08 16.77
N VAL A 145 -2.09 -3.72 16.73
CA VAL A 145 -2.37 -4.96 17.45
C VAL A 145 -1.83 -6.21 16.75
N ASN A 146 -1.56 -6.18 15.44
CA ASN A 146 -1.12 -7.36 14.69
C ASN A 146 0.38 -7.32 14.31
N MET A 147 1.03 -6.15 14.31
CA MET A 147 2.42 -6.01 13.87
C MET A 147 3.42 -6.03 15.04
N GLU A 148 3.93 -7.21 15.37
CA GLU A 148 4.79 -7.43 16.55
C GLU A 148 6.20 -6.81 16.47
N CYS A 149 6.79 -6.65 15.27
CA CYS A 149 8.13 -6.06 15.12
C CYS A 149 8.11 -4.53 14.91
N LEU A 150 6.94 -3.88 15.00
CA LEU A 150 6.81 -2.48 14.68
C LEU A 150 7.50 -1.60 15.74
N GLU A 151 8.51 -0.83 15.34
CA GLU A 151 9.28 0.02 16.25
C GLU A 151 8.83 1.48 16.14
N VAL A 152 8.43 1.94 14.95
CA VAL A 152 8.04 3.33 14.69
C VAL A 152 6.83 3.41 13.77
N VAL A 153 5.84 4.21 14.16
CA VAL A 153 4.71 4.62 13.31
C VAL A 153 4.71 6.13 13.18
N LYS A 154 4.79 6.62 11.94
CA LYS A 154 4.64 8.04 11.62
C LYS A 154 3.28 8.27 10.98
N VAL A 155 2.44 9.10 11.57
CA VAL A 155 1.13 9.47 11.03
C VAL A 155 1.24 10.90 10.54
N TYR A 156 1.27 11.08 9.22
CA TYR A 156 1.27 12.38 8.58
C TYR A 156 -0.18 12.83 8.38
N VAL A 157 -0.58 13.91 9.04
CA VAL A 157 -1.95 14.43 8.93
C VAL A 157 -2.18 15.13 7.59
N ALA A 158 -3.43 15.19 7.16
CA ALA A 158 -3.81 15.97 5.98
C ALA A 158 -3.58 17.47 6.20
N ALA A 159 -3.22 18.21 5.14
CA ALA A 159 -2.82 19.62 5.25
C ALA A 159 -3.97 20.53 5.73
N GLU A 160 -5.20 20.12 5.46
CA GLU A 160 -6.45 20.78 5.84
C GLU A 160 -6.92 20.46 7.26
N MET A 161 -6.22 19.62 8.02
CA MET A 161 -6.58 19.27 9.39
C MET A 161 -6.24 20.41 10.37
N ASP A 162 -7.23 20.84 11.14
CA ASP A 162 -7.04 21.83 12.21
C ASP A 162 -6.34 21.25 13.45
N ASP A 163 -5.71 22.12 14.25
CA ASP A 163 -4.93 21.72 15.43
C ASP A 163 -5.77 20.98 16.48
N THR A 164 -7.06 21.27 16.58
CA THR A 164 -7.96 20.61 17.55
C THR A 164 -8.17 19.16 17.14
N LYS A 165 -8.45 18.89 15.86
CA LYS A 165 -8.54 17.53 15.32
C LYS A 165 -7.20 16.80 15.40
N LYS A 166 -6.08 17.48 15.14
CA LYS A 166 -4.74 16.89 15.25
C LYS A 166 -4.42 16.45 16.68
N MET A 167 -4.80 17.26 17.67
CA MET A 167 -4.65 16.93 19.09
C MET A 167 -5.51 15.72 19.47
N GLN A 168 -6.80 15.74 19.11
CA GLN A 168 -7.72 14.62 19.37
C GLN A 168 -7.22 13.31 18.72
N LEU A 169 -6.79 13.37 17.46
CA LEU A 169 -6.20 12.24 16.74
C LEU A 169 -5.00 11.67 17.50
N THR A 170 -4.09 12.54 17.96
CA THR A 170 -2.88 12.13 18.68
C THR A 170 -3.24 11.41 19.99
N GLU A 171 -4.18 11.95 20.77
CA GLU A 171 -4.64 11.32 22.00
C GLU A 171 -5.25 9.94 21.75
N ASP A 172 -6.07 9.81 20.71
CA ASP A 172 -6.77 8.55 20.41
C ASP A 172 -5.82 7.48 19.89
N LEU A 173 -4.80 7.87 19.11
CA LEU A 173 -3.74 6.95 18.66
C LEU A 173 -2.90 6.42 19.83
N LEU A 174 -2.57 7.27 20.81
CA LEU A 174 -1.77 6.88 21.97
C LEU A 174 -2.53 5.94 22.93
N LYS A 175 -3.87 5.93 22.88
CA LYS A 175 -4.70 5.00 23.66
C LYS A 175 -4.80 3.61 23.04
N PHE A 176 -4.32 3.42 21.80
CA PHE A 176 -4.43 2.11 21.15
C PHE A 176 -3.48 1.08 21.77
N PRO A 177 -3.96 -0.17 21.95
CA PRO A 177 -3.07 -1.27 22.30
C PRO A 177 -2.09 -1.53 21.16
N ALA A 178 -0.89 -1.95 21.52
CA ALA A 178 0.16 -2.29 20.58
C ALA A 178 0.74 -3.67 20.92
N ALA A 179 1.00 -4.48 19.89
CA ALA A 179 1.66 -5.77 20.04
C ALA A 179 3.16 -5.61 20.34
N SER A 180 3.79 -4.60 19.73
CA SER A 180 5.19 -4.28 19.96
C SER A 180 5.41 -3.42 21.19
N SER A 181 6.27 -3.88 22.11
CA SER A 181 6.70 -3.12 23.29
C SER A 181 7.69 -1.99 22.97
N LYS A 182 8.25 -1.96 21.76
CA LYS A 182 9.22 -0.95 21.30
C LYS A 182 8.57 0.19 20.53
N LEU A 183 7.27 0.11 20.30
CA LEU A 183 6.53 1.01 19.41
C LEU A 183 6.63 2.47 19.88
N LYS A 184 6.92 3.35 18.93
CA LYS A 184 6.82 4.81 19.08
C LYS A 184 5.89 5.37 18.01
N ILE A 185 4.84 6.06 18.44
CA ILE A 185 3.89 6.74 17.55
C ILE A 185 4.28 8.21 17.47
N GLN A 186 4.38 8.75 16.26
CA GLN A 186 4.69 10.15 15.97
C GLN A 186 3.61 10.70 15.04
N VAL A 187 2.88 11.71 15.48
CA VAL A 187 1.93 12.45 14.62
C VAL A 187 2.65 13.69 14.09
N MET A 188 2.74 13.80 12.77
CA MET A 188 3.52 14.82 12.05
C MET A 188 2.58 15.72 11.25
#